data_AF-A0A537R4K4-F1
#
_entry.id   AF-A0A537R4K4-F1
#
_cell.length_a   1.000
_cell.length_b   1.000
_cell.length_c   1.000
_cell.angle_alpha   90.00
_cell.angle_beta   90.00
_cell.angle_gamma   90.00
#
_symmetry.space_group_name_H-M   'P 1'
#
loop_
_entity.id
_entity.type
_entity.pdbx_description
1 polymer ?
#
loop_
_entity_poly.entity_id
_entity_poly.type
_entity_poly.pdbx_seq_one_letter_code
_entity_poly.pdbx_strand_id
1 'polypeptide(L)'
;MTMSSDEMRPTAGGERRRRPSGRSSARNAQFMIAPAGPGLTKETLIDRLNRVAGVEIVRTYAGRGTQCPPVAVVLMSDENAGALRRSGGGTLVIEPDR
;
A
#
# COMPACT_ATOMS: atom_id res chain seq x y z
N MET A 1 -53.56 -0.20 38.26
CA MET A 1 -53.66 -0.84 36.94
C MET A 1 -52.24 -1.07 36.42
N THR A 2 -51.97 -2.27 35.92
CA THR A 2 -50.74 -2.71 35.23
C THR A 2 -50.74 -2.17 33.78
N MET A 3 -49.55 -1.95 33.18
CA MET A 3 -49.09 -2.69 31.98
C MET A 3 -47.65 -2.30 31.62
N SER A 4 -46.83 -3.33 31.40
CA SER A 4 -45.51 -3.35 30.78
C SER A 4 -45.49 -2.78 29.35
N SER A 5 -44.31 -2.40 28.86
CA SER A 5 -43.65 -3.11 27.74
C SER A 5 -42.20 -2.68 27.55
N ASP A 6 -41.35 -3.70 27.59
CA ASP A 6 -40.00 -3.79 27.04
C ASP A 6 -40.06 -3.58 25.51
N GLU A 7 -39.10 -2.88 24.91
CA GLU A 7 -38.73 -3.08 23.50
C GLU A 7 -37.30 -2.63 23.20
N MET A 8 -36.39 -3.61 23.27
CA MET A 8 -35.31 -3.95 22.33
C MET A 8 -34.45 -2.86 21.63
N ARG A 9 -33.14 -3.02 21.85
CA ARG A 9 -31.97 -2.54 21.06
C ARG A 9 -32.04 -3.01 19.59
N PRO A 10 -31.45 -2.27 18.62
CA PRO A 10 -30.17 -2.74 18.08
C PRO A 10 -29.15 -1.62 17.79
N THR A 11 -27.90 -2.06 17.72
CA THR A 11 -26.65 -1.32 17.45
C THR A 11 -26.55 -0.75 16.05
N ALA A 12 -26.03 0.48 15.91
CA ALA A 12 -25.34 0.91 14.70
C ALA A 12 -24.08 1.71 15.06
N GLY A 13 -23.01 0.96 15.34
CA GLY A 13 -21.65 1.49 15.30
C GLY A 13 -21.32 1.90 13.88
N GLY A 14 -21.57 3.17 13.55
CA GLY A 14 -21.18 3.80 12.31
C GLY A 14 -20.09 4.82 12.59
N GLU A 15 -18.95 4.36 13.09
CA GLU A 15 -17.73 5.16 13.13
C GLU A 15 -17.50 5.67 11.71
N ARG A 16 -17.76 6.96 11.51
CA ARG A 16 -17.46 7.70 10.27
C ARG A 16 -15.95 7.74 10.13
N ARG A 17 -15.35 6.58 9.82
CA ARG A 17 -13.94 6.43 9.53
C ARG A 17 -13.73 7.09 8.18
N ARG A 18 -13.40 8.37 8.27
CA ARG A 18 -12.84 9.26 7.26
C ARG A 18 -12.37 8.48 6.03
N ARG A 19 -13.24 8.38 5.03
CA ARG A 19 -12.80 8.23 3.65
C ARG A 19 -12.27 9.60 3.25
N PRO A 20 -10.98 9.79 2.92
CA PRO A 20 -10.63 10.87 2.03
C PRO A 20 -11.03 10.43 0.62
N SER A 21 -12.33 10.40 0.34
CA SER A 21 -12.83 10.42 -1.03
C SER A 21 -12.69 11.85 -1.53
N GLY A 22 -11.50 12.17 -2.06
CA GLY A 22 -11.17 13.51 -2.49
C GLY A 22 -10.01 13.50 -3.48
N ARG A 23 -10.34 13.15 -4.74
CA ARG A 23 -9.85 13.83 -5.95
C ARG A 23 -8.59 14.68 -5.74
N SER A 24 -7.41 14.08 -5.87
CA SER A 24 -6.21 14.85 -6.18
C SER A 24 -5.17 13.90 -6.75
N SER A 25 -5.01 13.94 -8.07
CA SER A 25 -4.01 13.20 -8.87
C SER A 25 -2.55 13.59 -8.53
N ALA A 26 -2.29 14.16 -7.35
CA ALA A 26 -1.07 14.88 -7.01
C ALA A 26 -0.62 14.72 -5.54
N ARG A 27 -1.33 13.97 -4.68
CA ARG A 27 -0.78 13.66 -3.34
C ARG A 27 0.09 12.41 -3.43
N ASN A 28 1.35 12.54 -3.01
CA ASN A 28 2.20 11.39 -2.80
C ASN A 28 1.59 10.49 -1.72
N ALA A 29 1.44 9.22 -2.02
CA ALA A 29 1.00 8.18 -1.11
C ALA A 29 2.14 7.18 -0.88
N GLN A 30 2.10 6.45 0.23
CA GLN A 30 3.08 5.41 0.52
C GLN A 30 2.65 4.08 -0.10
N PHE A 31 3.61 3.38 -0.71
CA PHE A 31 3.41 2.07 -1.31
C PHE A 31 4.52 1.12 -0.87
N MET A 32 4.16 -0.13 -0.59
CA MET A 32 5.07 -1.25 -0.45
C MET A 32 5.34 -1.86 -1.82
N ILE A 33 6.61 -2.05 -2.15
CA ILE A 33 7.08 -2.66 -3.39
C ILE A 33 7.97 -3.84 -3.06
N ALA A 34 7.64 -5.00 -3.62
CA ALA A 34 8.42 -6.22 -3.49
C ALA A 34 8.62 -6.88 -4.86
N PRO A 35 9.76 -7.56 -5.10
CA PRO A 35 9.90 -8.49 -6.21
C PRO A 35 8.82 -9.57 -6.20
N ALA A 36 8.24 -9.88 -7.37
CA ALA A 36 7.26 -10.96 -7.51
C ALA A 36 7.92 -12.35 -7.61
N GLY A 37 9.22 -12.42 -7.87
CA GLY A 37 9.98 -13.65 -8.01
C GLY A 37 11.20 -13.71 -7.07
N PRO A 38 11.72 -14.92 -6.80
CA PRO A 38 12.93 -15.10 -6.01
C PRO A 38 14.16 -14.55 -6.73
N GLY A 39 15.21 -14.21 -5.97
CA GLY A 39 16.53 -13.88 -6.51
C GLY A 39 16.84 -12.39 -6.69
N LEU A 40 15.87 -11.50 -6.47
CA LEU A 40 16.14 -10.05 -6.38
C LEU A 40 16.62 -9.68 -4.98
N THR A 41 17.83 -9.11 -4.90
CA THR A 41 18.38 -8.60 -3.64
C THR A 41 17.81 -7.22 -3.32
N LYS A 42 18.04 -6.78 -2.08
CA LYS A 42 17.65 -5.45 -1.62
C LYS A 42 18.30 -4.35 -2.47
N GLU A 43 19.58 -4.51 -2.81
CA GLU A 43 20.38 -3.55 -3.56
C GLU A 43 19.83 -3.41 -4.99
N THR A 44 19.55 -4.53 -5.66
CA THR A 44 18.96 -4.51 -7.00
C THR A 44 17.57 -3.88 -7.00
N LEU A 45 16.77 -4.10 -5.95
CA LEU A 45 15.46 -3.44 -5.80
C LEU A 45 15.63 -1.92 -5.67
N ILE A 46 16.55 -1.47 -4.82
CA ILE A 46 16.83 -0.04 -4.61
C ILE A 46 17.33 0.61 -5.90
N ASP A 47 18.30 0.01 -6.57
CA ASP A 47 18.86 0.52 -7.83
C ASP A 47 17.79 0.68 -8.91
N ARG A 48 16.85 -0.28 -8.98
CA ARG A 48 15.74 -0.20 -9.92
C ARG A 48 14.79 0.94 -9.57
N LEU A 49 14.44 1.10 -8.29
CA LEU A 49 13.54 2.16 -7.85
C LEU A 49 14.14 3.56 -8.01
N ASN A 50 15.45 3.72 -7.78
CA ASN A 50 16.16 4.98 -7.99
C ASN A 50 16.17 5.43 -9.46
N ARG A 51 15.97 4.52 -10.42
CA ARG A 51 15.85 4.85 -11.85
C ARG A 51 14.44 5.30 -12.23
N VAL A 52 13.46 5.14 -11.36
CA VAL A 52 12.07 5.55 -11.60
C VAL A 52 11.89 6.99 -11.13
N ALA A 53 11.56 7.88 -12.05
CA ALA A 53 11.29 9.27 -11.72
C ALA A 53 10.06 9.39 -10.80
N GLY A 54 10.13 10.30 -9.82
CA GLY A 54 9.02 10.55 -8.89
C GLY A 54 8.75 9.42 -7.89
N VAL A 55 9.76 8.60 -7.59
CA VAL A 55 9.78 7.62 -6.50
C VAL A 55 10.80 8.08 -5.46
N GLU A 56 10.35 8.20 -4.22
CA GLU A 56 11.22 8.47 -3.06
C GLU A 56 11.20 7.25 -2.13
N ILE A 57 12.36 6.65 -1.86
CA ILE A 57 12.46 5.50 -0.96
C ILE A 57 12.48 5.97 0.49
N VAL A 58 11.47 5.59 1.28
CA VAL A 58 11.34 5.98 2.70
C VAL A 58 12.03 4.98 3.62
N ARG A 59 11.83 3.68 3.35
CA ARG A 59 12.35 2.59 4.19
C ARG A 59 12.52 1.33 3.35
N THR A 60 13.51 0.51 3.71
CA THR A 60 13.79 -0.75 3.02
C THR A 60 13.98 -1.87 4.03
N TYR A 61 13.25 -2.96 3.82
CA TYR A 61 13.34 -4.20 4.59
C TYR A 61 14.17 -5.21 3.81
N ALA A 62 15.22 -5.72 4.46
CA ALA A 62 16.00 -6.80 3.89
C ALA A 62 15.14 -8.08 3.79
N GLY A 63 15.30 -8.79 2.68
CA GLY A 63 14.75 -10.14 2.55
C GLY A 63 15.44 -11.11 3.52
N ARG A 64 14.75 -12.19 3.90
CA ARG A 64 15.34 -13.29 4.69
C ARG A 64 15.61 -14.47 3.76
N GLY A 65 16.81 -14.48 3.16
CA GLY A 65 17.20 -15.52 2.21
C GLY A 65 16.16 -15.69 1.09
N THR A 66 15.73 -16.92 0.84
CA THR A 66 14.68 -17.24 -0.16
C THR A 66 13.26 -17.23 0.41
N GLN A 67 13.09 -17.03 1.72
CA GLN A 67 11.78 -17.11 2.39
C GLN A 67 10.96 -15.83 2.30
N CYS A 68 11.61 -14.67 2.25
CA CYS A 68 10.92 -13.38 2.19
C CYS A 68 11.68 -12.46 1.24
N PRO A 69 11.03 -11.93 0.19
CA PRO A 69 11.67 -10.98 -0.72
C PRO A 69 11.96 -9.65 0.02
N PRO A 70 12.94 -8.86 -0.43
CA PRO A 70 13.12 -7.51 0.08
C PRO A 70 11.89 -6.66 -0.23
N VAL A 71 11.57 -5.73 0.67
CA VAL A 71 10.44 -4.80 0.51
C VAL A 71 10.95 -3.37 0.63
N ALA A 72 10.61 -2.52 -0.34
CA ALA A 72 10.82 -1.08 -0.26
C ALA A 72 9.49 -0.39 -0.01
N VAL A 73 9.44 0.54 0.93
CA VAL A 73 8.33 1.47 1.05
C VAL A 73 8.73 2.78 0.40
N VAL A 74 7.89 3.26 -0.51
CA VAL A 74 8.16 4.43 -1.33
C VAL A 74 7.03 5.43 -1.25
N LEU A 75 7.36 6.71 -1.37
CA LEU A 75 6.42 7.79 -1.65
C LEU A 75 6.39 8.04 -3.16
N MET A 76 5.20 7.98 -3.75
CA MET A 76 4.95 8.34 -5.15
C MET A 76 3.48 8.68 -5.37
N SER A 77 3.14 9.27 -6.52
CA SER A 77 1.74 9.47 -6.92
C SER A 77 1.07 8.14 -7.29
N ASP A 78 -0.26 8.08 -7.19
CA ASP A 78 -1.05 6.94 -7.69
C ASP A 78 -0.81 6.69 -9.19
N GLU A 79 -0.58 7.76 -9.96
CA GLU A 79 -0.25 7.68 -11.38
C GLU A 79 1.07 6.97 -11.62
N ASN A 80 2.12 7.34 -10.89
CA ASN A 80 3.43 6.69 -10.96
C ASN A 80 3.32 5.22 -10.52
N ALA A 81 2.53 4.94 -9.49
CA ALA A 81 2.26 3.57 -9.05
C ALA A 81 1.59 2.75 -10.16
N GLY A 82 0.59 3.31 -10.84
CA GLY A 82 -0.08 2.68 -11.98
C GLY A 82 0.86 2.46 -13.17
N ALA A 83 1.69 3.45 -13.50
CA ALA A 83 2.69 3.35 -14.54
C ALA A 83 3.72 2.25 -14.24
N LEU A 84 4.20 2.18 -12.99
CA LEU A 84 5.17 1.18 -12.55
C LEU A 84 4.58 -0.25 -12.58
N ARG A 85 3.30 -0.43 -12.21
CA ARG A 85 2.60 -1.71 -12.36
C ARG A 85 2.55 -2.17 -13.82
N ARG A 86 2.30 -1.26 -14.76
CA ARG A 86 2.22 -1.55 -16.20
C ARG A 86 3.59 -1.81 -16.81
N SER A 87 4.60 -1.00 -16.48
CA SER A 87 5.96 -1.13 -17.04
C SER A 87 6.74 -2.31 -16.47
N GLY A 88 6.42 -2.71 -15.23
CA GLY A 88 7.09 -3.79 -14.54
C GLY A 88 6.80 -5.18 -15.08
N GLY A 89 5.82 -5.37 -15.97
CA GLY A 89 5.51 -6.68 -16.57
C GLY A 89 5.23 -7.79 -15.54
N GLY A 90 4.66 -7.44 -14.39
CA GLY A 90 4.41 -8.39 -13.29
C GLY A 90 5.64 -8.78 -12.45
N THR A 91 6.81 -8.16 -12.68
CA THR A 91 8.03 -8.45 -11.90
C THR A 91 8.05 -7.83 -10.51
N LEU A 92 7.12 -6.90 -10.23
CA LEU A 92 6.98 -6.22 -8.93
C LEU A 92 5.53 -6.32 -8.45
N VAL A 93 5.38 -6.61 -7.16
CA VAL A 93 4.15 -6.44 -6.40
C VAL A 93 4.16 -5.03 -5.81
N ILE A 94 3.07 -4.28 -5.99
CA ILE A 94 2.93 -2.90 -5.53
C ILE A 94 1.61 -2.78 -4.78
N GLU A 95 1.68 -2.55 -3.48
CA GLU A 95 0.53 -2.44 -2.58
C GLU A 95 0.54 -1.10 -1.83
N PRO A 96 -0.62 -0.49 -1.54
CA PRO A 96 -0.68 0.68 -0.65
C PRO A 96 -0.14 0.36 0.75
N ASP A 97 0.68 1.24 1.32
CA ASP A 97 1.10 1.20 2.74
C ASP A 97 0.08 2.02 3.55
N ARG A 98 -0.74 1.35 4.38
CA ARG A 98 -1.85 1.95 5.14
C ARG A 98 -1.70 1.72 6.63
#